data_AF-A0A6V8CDI7-F1
#
_entry.id   AF-A0A6V8CDI7-F1
#
_cell.length_a   1.000
_cell.length_b   1.000
_cell.length_c   1.000
_cell.angle_alpha   90.00
_cell.angle_beta   90.00
_cell.angle_gamma   90.00
#
_symmetry.space_group_name_H-M   'P 1'
#
loop_
_entity.id
_entity.type
_entity.pdbx_description
1 polymer ?
#
loop_
_entity_poly.entity_id
_entity_poly.type
_entity_poly.pdbx_seq_one_letter_code
_entity_poly.pdbx_strand_id
1 'polypeptide(L)'
;AAVEAAVAPAAGVSDALAAVMGGDRSLTVMFGSQTGNAAGLAEQTAKMAADFGLQAKVVDMDEADTSALSAGRLLIITSTWGEGEMPDNAESLWQATNTANPALAGTHFSVCAIGDTSYDEFCKAGVDWNDKLAALGATVVRDIQLCDVDYAPPWKLWVVDALSRIACVDASGNFHETLVEEMLAYGTSSDDDGIVDGDFAPASVVADEMSITLRLFRYDPVGASSGFDSVACALPGHATLQNLLEAVQGDLDGSLAFRRGDGNGTPTTALRANGRIVLADVARLDGLVSDGGTLLLEPLPGLPVIRDLVVDTSRLERQRAEAKPWMRADPRAG
;
A
#
# COMPACT_ATOMS: atom_id res chain seq x y z
N ALA A 1 12.62 25.43 -23.93
CA ALA A 1 13.17 24.66 -22.80
C ALA A 1 12.17 24.81 -21.67
N ALA A 2 11.30 23.83 -21.50
CA ALA A 2 10.42 23.77 -20.33
C ALA A 2 11.29 23.31 -19.16
N VAL A 3 11.35 24.13 -18.11
CA VAL A 3 12.02 23.77 -16.86
C VAL A 3 11.07 22.84 -16.13
N GLU A 4 11.41 21.55 -16.06
CA GLU A 4 10.69 20.56 -15.24
C GLU A 4 10.65 21.06 -13.79
N ALA A 5 9.45 21.09 -13.23
CA ALA A 5 9.22 21.50 -11.87
C ALA A 5 9.77 20.44 -10.92
N ALA A 6 10.81 20.79 -10.17
CA ALA A 6 11.27 20.01 -9.03
C ALA A 6 10.13 19.90 -8.01
N VAL A 7 9.79 18.66 -7.65
CA VAL A 7 8.89 18.35 -6.53
C VAL A 7 9.51 18.95 -5.27
N ALA A 8 8.78 19.81 -4.56
CA ALA A 8 9.25 20.42 -3.33
C ALA A 8 9.53 19.33 -2.27
N PRO A 9 10.60 19.44 -1.47
CA PRO A 9 10.90 18.43 -0.45
C PRO A 9 9.80 18.42 0.60
N ALA A 10 9.27 17.22 0.88
CA ALA A 10 8.37 16.99 2.01
C ALA A 10 9.10 17.32 3.32
N ALA A 11 8.39 17.95 4.27
CA ALA A 11 8.96 18.31 5.56
C ALA A 11 9.40 17.06 6.33
N GLY A 12 10.70 16.94 6.64
CA GLY A 12 11.26 15.83 7.45
C GLY A 12 12.44 15.08 6.84
N VAL A 13 12.83 15.38 5.60
CA VAL A 13 13.92 14.70 4.86
C VAL A 13 15.25 15.45 5.04
N SER A 14 16.39 14.75 5.23
CA SER A 14 17.71 15.37 5.31
C SER A 14 18.13 16.01 3.98
N ASP A 15 18.98 17.04 4.02
CA ASP A 15 19.51 17.68 2.80
C ASP A 15 20.24 16.67 1.89
N ALA A 16 20.86 15.64 2.47
CA ALA A 16 21.54 14.58 1.74
C ALA A 16 20.55 13.66 1.00
N LEU A 17 19.46 13.26 1.66
CA LEU A 17 18.41 12.45 1.04
C LEU A 17 17.66 13.25 -0.04
N ALA A 18 17.37 14.52 0.21
CA ALA A 18 16.78 15.44 -0.77
C ALA A 18 17.66 15.60 -2.02
N ALA A 19 18.99 15.62 -1.86
CA ALA A 19 19.92 15.69 -2.99
C ALA A 19 19.88 14.42 -3.85
N VAL A 20 19.79 13.22 -3.24
CA VAL A 20 19.67 11.95 -3.97
C VAL A 20 18.32 11.79 -4.67
N MET A 21 17.26 12.36 -4.08
CA MET A 21 15.93 12.42 -4.68
C MET A 21 15.83 13.44 -5.83
N GLY A 22 16.86 14.24 -6.07
CA GLY A 22 16.93 15.15 -7.21
C GLY A 22 17.32 14.45 -8.52
N GLY A 23 16.80 14.95 -9.65
CA GLY A 23 17.18 14.51 -11.00
C GLY A 23 16.34 13.35 -11.54
N ASP A 24 16.97 12.47 -12.32
CA ASP A 24 16.30 11.32 -12.94
C ASP A 24 15.89 10.28 -11.88
N ARG A 25 14.59 10.06 -11.77
CA ARG A 25 13.97 9.10 -10.86
C ARG A 25 13.32 7.91 -11.57
N SER A 26 13.64 7.71 -12.85
CA SER A 26 13.12 6.58 -13.61
C SER A 26 13.54 5.24 -13.00
N LEU A 27 12.59 4.31 -12.94
CA LEU A 27 12.75 2.92 -12.54
C LEU A 27 12.09 2.04 -13.60
N THR A 28 12.80 1.02 -14.08
CA THR A 28 12.20 -0.01 -14.95
C THR A 28 11.90 -1.25 -14.11
N VAL A 29 10.66 -1.73 -14.14
CA VAL A 29 10.25 -2.99 -13.52
C VAL A 29 9.85 -3.94 -14.64
N MET A 30 10.67 -4.97 -14.87
CA MET A 30 10.39 -5.99 -15.90
C MET A 30 9.75 -7.23 -15.28
N PHE A 31 8.86 -7.88 -16.02
CA PHE A 31 8.30 -9.15 -15.57
C PHE A 31 8.37 -10.28 -16.60
N GLY A 32 8.69 -11.48 -16.11
CA GLY A 32 8.50 -12.75 -16.81
C GLY A 32 7.39 -13.54 -16.13
N SER A 33 6.26 -13.79 -16.80
CA SER A 33 5.11 -14.47 -16.21
C SER A 33 4.37 -15.38 -17.17
N GLN A 34 4.04 -16.59 -16.70
CA GLN A 34 3.18 -17.51 -17.45
C GLN A 34 1.69 -17.34 -17.12
N THR A 35 1.36 -17.16 -15.83
CA THR A 35 -0.03 -17.13 -15.33
C THR A 35 -0.46 -15.77 -14.79
N GLY A 36 0.39 -14.75 -14.89
CA GLY A 36 0.11 -13.38 -14.44
C GLY A 36 0.55 -13.03 -13.02
N ASN A 37 0.99 -14.00 -12.20
CA ASN A 37 1.42 -13.73 -10.82
C ASN A 37 2.58 -12.70 -10.76
N ALA A 38 3.64 -12.93 -11.53
CA ALA A 38 4.79 -12.02 -11.58
C ALA A 38 4.42 -10.65 -12.20
N ALA A 39 3.50 -10.62 -13.15
CA ALA A 39 2.98 -9.37 -13.73
C ALA A 39 2.24 -8.54 -12.67
N GLY A 40 1.34 -9.18 -11.90
CA GLY A 40 0.61 -8.52 -10.80
C GLY A 40 1.54 -7.96 -9.72
N LEU A 41 2.59 -8.71 -9.35
CA LEU A 41 3.61 -8.21 -8.41
C LEU A 41 4.40 -7.04 -8.99
N ALA A 42 4.70 -7.05 -10.30
CA ALA A 42 5.43 -5.94 -10.94
C ALA A 42 4.60 -4.65 -10.95
N GLU A 43 3.30 -4.74 -11.21
CA GLU A 43 2.38 -3.60 -11.10
C GLU A 43 2.29 -3.07 -9.66
N GLN A 44 2.20 -3.96 -8.68
CA GLN A 44 2.20 -3.56 -7.27
C GLN A 44 3.52 -2.89 -6.87
N THR A 45 4.66 -3.46 -7.28
CA THR A 45 5.98 -2.86 -7.06
C THR A 45 6.10 -1.48 -7.70
N ALA A 46 5.55 -1.28 -8.90
CA ALA A 46 5.56 0.03 -9.55
C ALA A 46 4.69 1.06 -8.83
N LYS A 47 3.56 0.65 -8.25
CA LYS A 47 2.72 1.53 -7.42
C LYS A 47 3.48 1.97 -6.16
N MET A 48 4.05 1.01 -5.43
CA MET A 48 4.82 1.27 -4.20
C MET A 48 6.08 2.12 -4.46
N ALA A 49 6.62 2.11 -5.68
CA ALA A 49 7.80 2.90 -6.02
C ALA A 49 7.56 4.43 -5.89
N ALA A 50 6.32 4.88 -6.05
CA ALA A 50 5.95 6.29 -5.90
C ALA A 50 6.24 6.81 -4.47
N ASP A 51 6.05 5.96 -3.46
CA ASP A 51 6.28 6.30 -2.05
C ASP A 51 7.77 6.54 -1.76
N PHE A 52 8.66 5.97 -2.58
CA PHE A 52 10.12 6.20 -2.54
C PHE A 52 10.59 7.30 -3.51
N GLY A 53 9.65 8.08 -4.07
CA GLY A 53 9.94 9.14 -5.03
C GLY A 53 10.53 8.62 -6.35
N LEU A 54 10.19 7.40 -6.75
CA LEU A 54 10.60 6.79 -8.02
C LEU A 54 9.46 6.87 -9.04
N GLN A 55 9.84 6.99 -10.31
CA GLN A 55 8.94 6.98 -11.46
C GLN A 55 9.06 5.62 -12.15
N ALA A 56 8.29 4.64 -11.67
CA ALA A 56 8.33 3.29 -12.18
C ALA A 56 7.58 3.14 -13.50
N LYS A 57 8.18 2.40 -14.44
CA LYS A 57 7.55 1.90 -15.66
C LYS A 57 7.59 0.37 -15.63
N VAL A 58 6.42 -0.25 -15.71
CA VAL A 58 6.30 -1.70 -15.88
C VAL A 58 6.52 -2.05 -17.35
N VAL A 59 7.31 -3.10 -17.60
CA VAL A 59 7.68 -3.56 -18.94
C VAL A 59 7.50 -5.08 -19.01
N ASP A 60 6.68 -5.54 -19.95
CA ASP A 60 6.63 -6.94 -20.33
C ASP A 60 7.96 -7.30 -21.04
N MET A 61 8.60 -8.39 -20.62
CA MET A 61 9.86 -8.82 -21.23
C MET A 61 9.72 -9.17 -22.72
N ASP A 62 8.52 -9.49 -23.22
CA ASP A 62 8.31 -9.81 -24.65
C ASP A 62 8.30 -8.54 -25.51
N GLU A 63 7.99 -7.39 -24.89
CA GLU A 63 8.02 -6.07 -25.52
C GLU A 63 9.37 -5.35 -25.35
N ALA A 64 10.31 -5.96 -24.61
CA ALA A 64 11.61 -5.40 -24.31
C ALA A 64 12.70 -5.90 -25.27
N ASP A 65 13.73 -5.08 -25.46
CA ASP A 65 14.98 -5.48 -26.08
C ASP A 65 16.14 -5.34 -25.09
N THR A 66 17.34 -5.76 -25.49
CA THR A 66 18.52 -5.73 -24.63
C THR A 66 18.93 -4.33 -24.18
N SER A 67 18.47 -3.26 -24.85
CA SER A 67 18.77 -1.88 -24.45
C SER A 67 17.98 -1.47 -23.20
N ALA A 68 16.81 -2.06 -22.97
CA ALA A 68 16.01 -1.82 -21.78
C ALA A 68 16.71 -2.32 -20.49
N LEU A 69 17.64 -3.28 -20.61
CA LEU A 69 18.45 -3.77 -19.50
C LEU A 69 19.48 -2.76 -19.02
N SER A 70 19.90 -1.82 -19.87
CA SER A 70 20.82 -0.73 -19.52
C SER A 70 20.11 0.44 -18.81
N ALA A 71 18.95 0.19 -18.20
CA ALA A 71 18.29 1.15 -17.33
C ALA A 71 19.19 1.47 -16.12
N GLY A 72 19.23 2.72 -15.69
CA GLY A 72 19.99 3.10 -14.48
C GLY A 72 19.49 2.35 -13.23
N ARG A 73 18.16 2.15 -13.14
CA ARG A 73 17.48 1.40 -12.08
C ARG A 73 16.58 0.33 -12.70
N LEU A 74 16.81 -0.93 -12.36
CA LEU A 74 16.11 -2.09 -12.90
C LEU A 74 15.65 -3.04 -11.79
N LEU A 75 14.38 -3.41 -11.78
CA LEU A 75 13.89 -4.54 -10.98
C LEU A 75 13.33 -5.59 -11.93
N ILE A 76 13.62 -6.86 -11.64
CA ILE A 76 13.07 -7.99 -12.39
C ILE A 76 12.22 -8.84 -11.46
N ILE A 77 11.00 -9.16 -11.88
CA ILE A 77 10.14 -10.14 -11.21
C ILE A 77 9.82 -11.26 -12.20
N THR A 78 10.33 -12.46 -11.97
CA THR A 78 10.12 -13.56 -12.92
C THR A 78 9.69 -14.84 -12.23
N SER A 79 8.74 -15.56 -12.83
CA SER A 79 8.48 -16.95 -12.49
C SER A 79 9.45 -17.90 -13.18
N THR A 80 9.62 -19.10 -12.66
CA THR A 80 10.23 -20.23 -13.39
C THR A 80 9.13 -21.11 -13.97
N TRP A 81 9.32 -21.65 -15.18
CA TRP A 81 8.39 -22.61 -15.79
C TRP A 81 9.08 -23.93 -16.14
N GLY A 82 8.31 -25.01 -16.25
CA GLY A 82 8.81 -26.33 -16.64
C GLY A 82 9.93 -26.84 -15.73
N GLU A 83 11.05 -27.24 -16.34
CA GLU A 83 12.24 -27.80 -15.69
C GLU A 83 13.34 -26.73 -15.53
N GLY A 84 12.97 -25.55 -15.05
CA GLY A 84 13.91 -24.43 -14.83
C GLY A 84 13.97 -23.40 -15.95
N GLU A 85 13.02 -23.42 -16.88
CA GLU A 85 12.98 -22.55 -18.05
C GLU A 85 12.43 -21.16 -17.73
N MET A 86 12.73 -20.19 -18.61
CA MET A 86 12.11 -18.88 -18.58
C MET A 86 10.61 -19.00 -18.92
N PRO A 87 9.77 -18.10 -18.42
CA PRO A 87 8.41 -17.93 -18.93
C PRO A 87 8.42 -17.58 -20.41
N ASP A 88 7.35 -17.92 -21.14
CA ASP A 88 7.27 -17.72 -22.59
C ASP A 88 7.54 -16.25 -22.98
N ASN A 89 7.02 -15.30 -22.19
CA ASN A 89 7.19 -13.86 -22.43
C ASN A 89 8.59 -13.33 -22.09
N ALA A 90 9.47 -14.13 -21.48
CA ALA A 90 10.83 -13.73 -21.11
C ALA A 90 11.92 -14.41 -21.97
N GLU A 91 11.58 -15.51 -22.66
CA GLU A 91 12.52 -16.36 -23.38
C GLU A 91 13.24 -15.59 -24.51
N SER A 92 12.52 -14.79 -25.30
CA SER A 92 13.10 -14.00 -26.40
C SER A 92 14.16 -13.02 -25.90
N LEU A 93 13.87 -12.28 -24.83
CA LEU A 93 14.80 -11.32 -24.22
C LEU A 93 16.00 -12.03 -23.60
N TRP A 94 15.79 -13.17 -22.94
CA TRP A 94 16.84 -13.99 -22.37
C TRP A 94 17.86 -14.46 -23.42
N GLN A 95 17.38 -15.00 -24.55
CA GLN A 95 18.23 -15.46 -25.65
C GLN A 95 18.97 -14.30 -26.31
N ALA A 96 18.29 -13.17 -26.53
CA ALA A 96 18.90 -11.96 -27.08
C ALA A 96 20.02 -11.44 -26.16
N THR A 97 19.79 -11.43 -24.85
CA THR A 97 20.77 -10.98 -23.85
C THR A 97 22.00 -11.90 -23.80
N ASN A 98 21.79 -13.21 -23.85
CA ASN A 98 22.89 -14.17 -23.89
C ASN A 98 23.73 -14.08 -25.17
N THR A 99 23.08 -13.75 -26.29
CA THR A 99 23.75 -13.57 -27.57
C THR A 99 24.52 -12.25 -27.63
N ALA A 100 23.87 -11.14 -27.24
CA ALA A 100 24.42 -9.79 -27.38
C ALA A 100 25.46 -9.45 -26.31
N ASN A 101 25.31 -9.99 -25.09
CA ASN A 101 26.11 -9.65 -23.90
C ASN A 101 26.28 -8.12 -23.74
N PRO A 102 25.18 -7.36 -23.58
CA PRO A 102 25.25 -5.91 -23.44
C PRO A 102 26.06 -5.52 -22.21
N ALA A 103 26.83 -4.44 -22.30
CA ALA A 103 27.54 -3.90 -21.14
C ALA A 103 26.54 -3.16 -20.24
N LEU A 104 26.40 -3.60 -18.99
CA LEU A 104 25.44 -3.05 -18.02
C LEU A 104 26.12 -2.27 -16.90
N ALA A 105 27.35 -1.78 -17.16
CA ALA A 105 28.07 -0.92 -16.23
C ALA A 105 27.28 0.38 -16.01
N GLY A 106 26.71 0.54 -14.81
CA GLY A 106 25.85 1.67 -14.44
C GLY A 106 24.39 1.30 -14.17
N THR A 107 23.99 0.07 -14.49
CA THR A 107 22.67 -0.47 -14.09
C THR A 107 22.73 -0.99 -12.67
N HIS A 108 21.77 -0.56 -11.85
CA HIS A 108 21.55 -1.04 -10.49
C HIS A 108 20.30 -1.92 -10.47
N PHE A 109 20.41 -3.13 -9.93
CA PHE A 109 19.31 -4.08 -10.00
C PHE A 109 19.10 -4.98 -8.78
N SER A 110 17.90 -5.55 -8.71
CA SER A 110 17.55 -6.67 -7.85
C SER A 110 16.48 -7.54 -8.52
N VAL A 111 16.39 -8.81 -8.13
CA VAL A 111 15.48 -9.80 -8.71
C VAL A 111 14.58 -10.38 -7.63
N CYS A 112 13.29 -10.52 -7.94
CA CYS A 112 12.35 -11.34 -7.18
C CYS A 112 11.95 -12.54 -8.05
N ALA A 113 12.34 -13.74 -7.62
CA ALA A 113 12.08 -14.98 -8.33
C ALA A 113 10.92 -15.73 -7.70
N ILE A 114 9.96 -16.17 -8.50
CA ILE A 114 8.83 -17.00 -8.07
C ILE A 114 9.07 -18.42 -8.58
N GLY A 115 9.09 -19.39 -7.67
CA GLY A 115 9.24 -20.80 -7.98
C GLY A 115 8.42 -21.68 -7.04
N ASP A 116 8.66 -22.98 -7.13
CA ASP A 116 8.05 -23.98 -6.26
C ASP A 116 9.14 -24.97 -5.83
N THR A 117 9.34 -25.11 -4.51
CA THR A 117 10.38 -25.99 -3.96
C THR A 117 10.12 -27.49 -4.20
N SER A 118 8.94 -27.84 -4.73
CA SER A 118 8.61 -29.19 -5.18
C SER A 118 9.33 -29.58 -6.48
N TYR A 119 9.92 -28.62 -7.19
CA TYR A 119 10.70 -28.84 -8.41
C TYR A 119 12.19 -28.75 -8.12
N ASP A 120 12.99 -29.55 -8.84
CA ASP A 120 14.45 -29.59 -8.66
C ASP A 120 15.11 -28.23 -8.98
N GLU A 121 14.64 -27.57 -10.04
CA GLU A 121 15.15 -26.27 -10.52
C GLU A 121 14.40 -25.08 -9.86
N PHE A 122 14.41 -25.04 -8.53
CA PHE A 122 13.74 -24.00 -7.73
C PHE A 122 14.24 -22.59 -8.08
N CYS A 123 13.32 -21.70 -8.50
CA CYS A 123 13.60 -20.30 -8.87
C CYS A 123 14.66 -20.10 -9.96
N LYS A 124 14.95 -21.14 -10.75
CA LYS A 124 16.06 -21.16 -11.71
C LYS A 124 16.10 -19.97 -12.68
N ALA A 125 14.97 -19.59 -13.28
CA ALA A 125 14.88 -18.44 -14.19
C ALA A 125 15.33 -17.12 -13.53
N GLY A 126 14.93 -16.89 -12.28
CA GLY A 126 15.34 -15.70 -11.54
C GLY A 126 16.82 -15.72 -11.14
N VAL A 127 17.35 -16.89 -10.75
CA VAL A 127 18.78 -17.08 -10.48
C VAL A 127 19.60 -16.79 -11.74
N ASP A 128 19.15 -17.29 -12.89
CA ASP A 128 19.81 -17.09 -14.17
C ASP A 128 19.84 -15.60 -14.57
N TRP A 129 18.74 -14.86 -14.38
CA TRP A 129 18.71 -13.41 -14.58
C TRP A 129 19.67 -12.68 -13.65
N ASN A 130 19.66 -13.03 -12.35
CA ASN A 130 20.53 -12.40 -11.36
C ASN A 130 22.01 -12.56 -11.72
N ASP A 131 22.42 -13.79 -12.00
CA ASP A 131 23.81 -14.12 -12.30
C ASP A 131 24.23 -13.52 -13.64
N LYS A 132 23.34 -13.53 -14.64
CA LYS A 132 23.63 -12.95 -15.95
C LYS A 132 23.84 -11.44 -15.88
N LEU A 133 22.96 -10.70 -15.21
CA LEU A 133 23.08 -9.24 -15.08
C LEU A 133 24.36 -8.85 -14.32
N ALA A 134 24.67 -9.56 -13.23
CA ALA A 134 25.92 -9.36 -12.49
C ALA A 134 27.15 -9.64 -13.37
N ALA A 135 27.14 -10.72 -14.16
CA ALA A 135 28.23 -11.05 -15.08
C ALA A 135 28.42 -10.01 -16.20
N LEU A 136 27.36 -9.28 -16.57
CA LEU A 136 27.40 -8.19 -17.55
C LEU A 136 27.80 -6.83 -16.94
N GLY A 137 28.09 -6.78 -15.64
CA GLY A 137 28.61 -5.61 -14.95
C GLY A 137 27.55 -4.72 -14.28
N ALA A 138 26.31 -5.18 -14.19
CA ALA A 138 25.28 -4.51 -13.39
C ALA A 138 25.58 -4.68 -11.88
N THR A 139 25.18 -3.70 -11.07
CA THR A 139 25.40 -3.68 -9.62
C THR A 139 24.16 -4.20 -8.90
N VAL A 140 24.34 -5.23 -8.08
CA VAL A 140 23.28 -5.76 -7.22
C VAL A 140 23.07 -4.80 -6.05
N VAL A 141 21.89 -4.18 -5.95
CA VAL A 141 21.56 -3.30 -4.81
C VAL A 141 21.03 -4.08 -3.61
N ARG A 142 20.39 -5.22 -3.89
CA ARG A 142 19.83 -6.15 -2.93
C ARG A 142 19.89 -7.56 -3.50
N ASP A 143 20.31 -8.52 -2.69
CA ASP A 143 20.29 -9.94 -3.02
C ASP A 143 18.92 -10.39 -3.53
N ILE A 144 18.95 -11.34 -4.47
CA ILE A 144 17.77 -11.96 -5.05
C ILE A 144 16.84 -12.51 -3.95
N GLN A 145 15.55 -12.22 -4.08
CA GLN A 145 14.52 -12.88 -3.27
C GLN A 145 14.05 -14.13 -4.00
N LEU A 146 14.15 -15.29 -3.33
CA LEU A 146 13.54 -16.53 -3.78
C LEU A 146 12.19 -16.69 -3.08
N CYS A 147 11.13 -16.82 -3.86
CA CYS A 147 9.76 -17.01 -3.38
C CYS A 147 9.28 -18.40 -3.76
N ASP A 148 8.64 -19.09 -2.82
CA ASP A 148 7.93 -20.34 -3.06
C ASP A 148 6.49 -20.06 -3.51
N VAL A 149 5.62 -21.08 -3.56
CA VAL A 149 4.20 -20.96 -3.95
C VAL A 149 3.47 -19.85 -3.18
N ASP A 150 3.76 -19.68 -1.89
CA ASP A 150 3.30 -18.53 -1.09
C ASP A 150 4.26 -17.35 -1.25
N TYR A 151 4.22 -16.74 -2.43
CA TYR A 151 5.18 -15.71 -2.84
C TYR A 151 4.91 -14.32 -2.23
N ALA A 152 3.70 -14.06 -1.74
CA ALA A 152 3.32 -12.71 -1.31
C ALA A 152 4.08 -12.24 -0.06
N PRO A 153 4.20 -13.01 1.04
CA PRO A 153 4.99 -12.59 2.20
C PRO A 153 6.48 -12.30 1.89
N PRO A 154 7.23 -13.18 1.19
CA PRO A 154 8.62 -12.90 0.85
C PRO A 154 8.75 -11.74 -0.14
N TRP A 155 7.81 -11.58 -1.09
CA TRP A 155 7.79 -10.42 -1.97
C TRP A 155 7.58 -9.11 -1.20
N LYS A 156 6.72 -9.06 -0.17
CA LYS A 156 6.51 -7.85 0.65
C LYS A 156 7.79 -7.40 1.36
N LEU A 157 8.55 -8.35 1.91
CA LEU A 157 9.87 -8.08 2.48
C LEU A 157 10.86 -7.65 1.41
N TRP A 158 10.71 -8.18 0.19
CA TRP A 158 11.53 -7.81 -0.96
C TRP A 158 11.30 -6.41 -1.47
N VAL A 159 10.06 -6.06 -1.78
CA VAL A 159 9.73 -4.82 -2.47
C VAL A 159 10.12 -3.59 -1.64
N VAL A 160 9.87 -3.61 -0.33
CA VAL A 160 10.15 -2.48 0.56
C VAL A 160 11.65 -2.17 0.63
N ASP A 161 12.49 -3.19 0.86
CA ASP A 161 13.94 -2.96 0.95
C ASP A 161 14.63 -2.87 -0.42
N ALA A 162 14.10 -3.48 -1.48
CA ALA A 162 14.59 -3.26 -2.85
C ALA A 162 14.32 -1.82 -3.31
N LEU A 163 13.11 -1.29 -3.06
CA LEU A 163 12.77 0.09 -3.43
C LEU A 163 13.55 1.12 -2.62
N SER A 164 13.73 0.92 -1.31
CA SER A 164 14.52 1.85 -0.50
C SER A 164 15.97 1.94 -0.98
N ARG A 165 16.58 0.80 -1.32
CA ARG A 165 17.95 0.73 -1.84
C ARG A 165 18.07 1.33 -3.23
N ILE A 166 17.19 0.96 -4.15
CA ILE A 166 17.29 1.45 -5.53
C ILE A 166 16.96 2.94 -5.65
N ALA A 167 16.14 3.47 -4.73
CA ALA A 167 15.87 4.90 -4.61
C ALA A 167 17.09 5.71 -4.14
N CYS A 168 18.05 5.07 -3.45
CA CYS A 168 19.32 5.67 -3.03
C CYS A 168 20.40 5.64 -4.12
N VAL A 169 20.07 5.23 -5.35
CA VAL A 169 20.93 5.43 -6.52
C VAL A 169 20.69 6.83 -7.07
N ASP A 170 21.73 7.67 -7.10
CA ASP A 170 21.64 9.04 -7.62
C ASP A 170 21.64 9.08 -9.16
N ALA A 171 21.40 10.26 -9.74
CA ALA A 171 21.41 10.46 -11.20
C ALA A 171 22.79 10.22 -11.86
N SER A 172 23.87 10.13 -11.07
CA SER A 172 25.22 9.79 -11.55
C SER A 172 25.49 8.28 -11.49
N GLY A 173 24.54 7.48 -11.00
CA GLY A 173 24.68 6.04 -10.84
C GLY A 173 25.48 5.63 -9.61
N ASN A 174 25.62 6.49 -8.60
CA ASN A 174 26.23 6.11 -7.32
C ASN A 174 25.17 5.65 -6.34
N PHE A 175 25.40 4.50 -5.70
CA PHE A 175 24.56 3.98 -4.64
C PHE A 175 25.00 4.53 -3.27
N HIS A 176 24.08 5.19 -2.55
CA HIS A 176 24.32 5.81 -1.25
C HIS A 176 23.78 4.93 -0.10
N GLU A 177 24.54 3.90 0.28
CA GLU A 177 24.11 2.92 1.30
C GLU A 177 23.73 3.55 2.64
N THR A 178 24.43 4.61 3.07
CA THR A 178 24.16 5.29 4.35
C THR A 178 22.80 5.97 4.42
N LEU A 179 22.13 6.18 3.29
CA LEU A 179 20.82 6.84 3.21
C LEU A 179 19.65 5.84 3.15
N VAL A 180 19.93 4.54 3.08
CA VAL A 180 18.89 3.50 2.89
C VAL A 180 17.91 3.44 4.05
N GLU A 181 18.38 3.56 5.30
CA GLU A 181 17.50 3.57 6.48
C GLU A 181 16.58 4.80 6.51
N GLU A 182 17.10 5.96 6.10
CA GLU A 182 16.32 7.19 6.03
C GLU A 182 15.28 7.13 4.89
N MET A 183 15.68 6.61 3.73
CA MET A 183 14.79 6.38 2.58
C MET A 183 13.71 5.35 2.89
N LEU A 184 14.05 4.30 3.63
CA LEU A 184 13.08 3.32 4.12
C LEU A 184 12.03 3.99 4.99
N ALA A 185 12.45 4.79 5.98
CA ALA A 185 11.53 5.51 6.85
C ALA A 185 10.64 6.49 6.07
N TYR A 186 11.18 7.16 5.05
CA TYR A 186 10.44 8.02 4.15
C TYR A 186 9.34 7.24 3.40
N GLY A 187 9.70 6.18 2.68
CA GLY A 187 8.76 5.43 1.84
C GLY A 187 7.75 4.58 2.61
N THR A 188 7.96 4.34 3.90
CA THR A 188 6.99 3.62 4.76
C THR A 188 6.24 4.53 5.73
N SER A 189 6.46 5.86 5.68
CA SER A 189 5.76 6.83 6.54
C SER A 189 4.36 7.20 6.02
N SER A 190 4.06 6.85 4.77
CA SER A 190 2.72 6.96 4.21
C SER A 190 1.92 5.75 4.72
N ASP A 191 0.91 5.98 5.56
CA ASP A 191 -0.03 4.95 6.05
C ASP A 191 -0.94 4.40 4.92
N ASP A 192 -0.37 3.99 3.79
CA ASP A 192 -1.08 3.22 2.77
C ASP A 192 -0.68 1.75 2.93
N ASP A 193 -1.39 1.05 3.82
CA ASP A 193 -1.45 -0.42 3.85
C ASP A 193 -2.19 -0.98 2.60
N GLY A 194 -2.02 -0.31 1.45
CA GLY A 194 -2.66 -0.56 0.17
C GLY A 194 -2.06 -1.75 -0.59
N ILE A 195 -1.72 -2.84 0.11
CA ILE A 195 -1.49 -4.12 -0.57
C ILE A 195 -2.86 -4.73 -0.85
N VAL A 196 -3.46 -4.26 -1.95
CA VAL A 196 -4.74 -4.79 -2.45
C VAL A 196 -4.42 -5.95 -3.39
N ASP A 197 -4.74 -7.15 -2.92
CA ASP A 197 -4.65 -8.39 -3.69
C ASP A 197 -5.71 -8.35 -4.82
N GLY A 198 -5.28 -8.13 -6.08
CA GLY A 198 -6.09 -8.32 -7.29
C GLY A 198 -6.31 -7.08 -8.19
N ASP A 199 -6.52 -7.35 -9.48
CA ASP A 199 -6.67 -6.47 -10.66
C ASP A 199 -7.80 -5.42 -10.63
N PHE A 200 -8.38 -5.13 -9.46
CA PHE A 200 -9.43 -4.13 -9.31
C PHE A 200 -8.93 -3.03 -8.37
N ALA A 201 -8.15 -2.09 -8.91
CA ALA A 201 -7.92 -0.82 -8.26
C ALA A 201 -9.12 0.10 -8.55
N PRO A 202 -10.09 0.28 -7.63
CA PRO A 202 -11.06 1.34 -7.79
C PRO A 202 -10.30 2.67 -7.87
N ALA A 203 -10.74 3.57 -8.75
CA ALA A 203 -10.14 4.89 -8.86
C ALA A 203 -10.10 5.55 -7.47
N SER A 204 -8.90 5.98 -7.06
CA SER A 204 -8.73 6.83 -5.88
C SER A 204 -9.54 8.11 -6.09
N VAL A 205 -10.66 8.23 -5.37
CA VAL A 205 -11.49 9.44 -5.41
C VAL A 205 -10.92 10.40 -4.37
N VAL A 206 -9.86 11.10 -4.72
CA VAL A 206 -9.35 12.20 -3.91
C VAL A 206 -10.30 13.39 -4.07
N ALA A 207 -11.28 13.47 -3.16
CA ALA A 207 -12.09 14.68 -3.00
C ALA A 207 -11.26 15.80 -2.36
N ASP A 208 -11.49 17.06 -2.75
CA ASP A 208 -10.85 18.23 -2.17
C ASP A 208 -11.02 18.27 -0.63
N GLU A 209 -10.05 18.89 0.06
CA GLU A 209 -10.16 19.18 1.49
C GLU A 209 -11.36 20.08 1.77
N MET A 210 -12.14 19.70 2.78
CA MET A 210 -13.23 20.51 3.32
C MET A 210 -12.96 20.88 4.77
N SER A 211 -13.31 22.12 5.14
CA SER A 211 -13.23 22.60 6.50
C SER A 211 -14.59 22.47 7.17
N ILE A 212 -14.66 21.79 8.31
CA ILE A 212 -15.91 21.58 9.05
C ILE A 212 -15.74 21.95 10.52
N THR A 213 -16.85 22.33 11.15
CA THR A 213 -16.94 22.43 12.61
C THR A 213 -17.56 21.15 13.16
N LEU A 214 -16.76 20.29 13.78
CA LEU A 214 -17.23 19.12 14.49
C LEU A 214 -17.79 19.54 15.85
N ARG A 215 -19.07 19.27 16.10
CA ARG A 215 -19.69 19.35 17.43
C ARG A 215 -19.88 17.95 17.98
N LEU A 216 -19.12 17.61 19.01
CA LEU A 216 -18.94 16.24 19.48
C LEU A 216 -19.56 16.03 20.85
N PHE A 217 -20.45 15.06 20.99
CA PHE A 217 -20.98 14.66 22.30
C PHE A 217 -19.89 14.02 23.17
N ARG A 218 -19.80 14.45 24.43
CA ARG A 218 -18.89 13.90 25.45
C ARG A 218 -19.67 13.36 26.63
N TYR A 219 -19.20 12.25 27.19
CA TYR A 219 -19.78 11.66 28.40
C TYR A 219 -18.69 11.16 29.33
N ASP A 220 -18.67 11.73 30.54
CA ASP A 220 -17.82 11.30 31.65
C ASP A 220 -18.58 10.27 32.52
N PRO A 221 -18.17 8.99 32.51
CA PRO A 221 -18.81 7.97 33.34
C PRO A 221 -18.55 8.14 34.84
N VAL A 222 -17.49 8.86 35.25
CA VAL A 222 -17.16 9.05 36.67
C VAL A 222 -18.05 10.12 37.28
N GLY A 223 -18.16 11.27 36.61
CA GLY A 223 -19.03 12.38 37.02
C GLY A 223 -20.50 12.22 36.62
N ALA A 224 -20.84 11.20 35.82
CA ALA A 224 -22.17 10.99 35.24
C ALA A 224 -22.73 12.24 34.55
N SER A 225 -21.85 12.97 33.84
CA SER A 225 -22.17 14.23 33.18
C SER A 225 -21.92 14.13 31.68
N SER A 226 -22.71 14.87 30.91
CA SER A 226 -22.57 14.95 29.45
C SER A 226 -22.44 16.40 29.00
N GLY A 227 -21.79 16.60 27.86
CA GLY A 227 -21.55 17.90 27.27
C GLY A 227 -21.28 17.79 25.77
N PHE A 228 -20.91 18.93 25.19
CA PHE A 228 -20.50 18.99 23.80
C PHE A 228 -19.20 19.78 23.67
N ASP A 229 -18.26 19.21 22.94
CA ASP A 229 -17.06 19.90 22.48
C ASP A 229 -17.28 20.41 21.07
N SER A 230 -16.51 21.42 20.67
CA SER A 230 -16.54 21.95 19.31
C SER A 230 -15.12 22.16 18.82
N VAL A 231 -14.82 21.57 17.67
CA VAL A 231 -13.47 21.48 17.11
C VAL A 231 -13.56 21.80 15.62
N ALA A 232 -12.62 22.60 15.12
CA ALA A 232 -12.45 22.81 13.69
C ALA A 232 -11.57 21.71 13.12
N CYS A 233 -12.03 21.07 12.04
CA CYS A 233 -11.32 19.97 11.38
C CYS A 233 -11.24 20.25 9.88
N ALA A 234 -10.12 19.88 9.25
CA ALA A 234 -9.96 19.91 7.81
C ALA A 234 -9.59 18.50 7.35
N LEU A 235 -10.44 17.89 6.53
CA LEU A 235 -10.21 16.56 5.96
C LEU A 235 -10.78 16.50 4.53
N PRO A 236 -10.27 15.61 3.67
CA PRO A 236 -10.88 15.33 2.38
C PRO A 236 -12.35 14.90 2.50
N GLY A 237 -13.22 15.36 1.60
CA GLY A 237 -14.66 15.04 1.67
C GLY A 237 -14.99 13.54 1.60
N HIS A 238 -14.11 12.75 0.98
CA HIS A 238 -14.25 11.31 0.86
C HIS A 238 -13.81 10.54 2.11
N ALA A 239 -13.16 11.20 3.07
CA ALA A 239 -12.77 10.59 4.33
C ALA A 239 -14.01 10.11 5.09
N THR A 240 -13.85 9.03 5.85
CA THR A 240 -14.94 8.50 6.67
C THR A 240 -15.05 9.25 7.99
N LEU A 241 -16.20 9.14 8.66
CA LEU A 241 -16.36 9.63 10.03
C LEU A 241 -15.34 9.00 10.99
N GLN A 242 -14.98 7.73 10.79
CA GLN A 242 -13.95 7.09 11.58
C GLN A 242 -12.59 7.80 11.41
N ASN A 243 -12.20 8.13 10.18
CA ASN A 243 -10.94 8.87 9.95
C ASN A 243 -10.96 10.25 10.62
N LEU A 244 -12.09 10.95 10.59
CA LEU A 244 -12.27 12.21 11.34
C LEU A 244 -12.08 12.00 12.85
N LEU A 245 -12.69 10.96 13.44
CA LEU A 245 -12.58 10.66 14.86
C LEU A 245 -11.17 10.21 15.26
N GLU A 246 -10.47 9.49 14.39
CA GLU A 246 -9.08 9.09 14.55
C GLU A 246 -8.15 10.30 14.51
N ALA A 247 -8.32 11.21 13.56
CA ALA A 247 -7.57 12.47 13.50
C ALA A 247 -7.79 13.31 14.76
N VAL A 248 -9.04 13.46 15.21
CA VAL A 248 -9.34 14.17 16.47
C VAL A 248 -8.68 13.49 17.67
N GLN A 249 -8.71 12.15 17.73
CA GLN A 249 -8.08 11.43 18.83
C GLN A 249 -6.55 11.52 18.82
N GLY A 250 -5.92 11.45 17.64
CA GLY A 250 -4.47 11.51 17.48
C GLY A 250 -3.91 12.91 17.74
N ASP A 251 -4.55 13.92 17.15
CA ASP A 251 -3.96 15.26 17.06
C ASP A 251 -4.45 16.22 18.14
N LEU A 252 -5.66 16.01 18.69
CA LEU A 252 -6.34 16.99 19.53
C LEU A 252 -6.70 16.45 20.92
N ASP A 253 -7.33 15.28 21.01
CA ASP A 253 -7.76 14.70 22.27
C ASP A 253 -7.71 13.16 22.29
N GLY A 254 -6.60 12.63 22.80
CA GLY A 254 -6.40 11.20 23.00
C GLY A 254 -7.38 10.54 23.98
N SER A 255 -8.17 11.30 24.74
CA SER A 255 -9.13 10.76 25.70
C SER A 255 -10.49 10.40 25.11
N LEU A 256 -10.75 10.80 23.85
CA LEU A 256 -11.98 10.53 23.12
C LEU A 256 -12.20 9.02 22.94
N ALA A 257 -13.38 8.54 23.28
CA ALA A 257 -13.76 7.13 23.09
C ALA A 257 -14.83 6.93 22.00
N PHE A 258 -14.53 6.04 21.05
CA PHE A 258 -15.45 5.56 20.02
C PHE A 258 -15.08 4.13 19.62
N ARG A 259 -15.95 3.44 18.88
CA ARG A 259 -15.68 2.09 18.34
C ARG A 259 -15.16 2.19 16.91
N ARG A 260 -14.09 1.46 16.63
CA ARG A 260 -13.50 1.33 15.28
C ARG A 260 -14.05 0.12 14.56
N GLY A 261 -14.25 0.25 13.26
CA GLY A 261 -14.61 -0.83 12.34
C GLY A 261 -13.45 -1.20 11.43
N ASP A 262 -13.73 -2.15 10.54
CA ASP A 262 -12.84 -2.69 9.52
C ASP A 262 -12.98 -1.99 8.15
N GLY A 263 -13.80 -0.93 8.07
CA GLY A 263 -14.09 -0.24 6.81
C GLY A 263 -15.14 -0.93 5.93
N ASN A 264 -15.71 -2.06 6.37
CA ASN A 264 -16.69 -2.84 5.61
C ASN A 264 -18.11 -2.76 6.19
N GLY A 265 -18.40 -1.78 7.05
CA GLY A 265 -19.72 -1.56 7.62
C GLY A 265 -19.93 -2.38 8.89
N THR A 266 -19.00 -2.24 9.83
CA THR A 266 -19.04 -2.89 11.13
C THR A 266 -20.27 -2.43 11.93
N PRO A 267 -21.23 -3.31 12.28
CA PRO A 267 -22.49 -2.89 12.91
C PRO A 267 -22.34 -2.16 14.26
N THR A 268 -21.22 -2.34 14.95
CA THR A 268 -20.96 -1.73 16.25
C THR A 268 -20.39 -0.32 16.19
N THR A 269 -20.03 0.19 15.01
CA THR A 269 -19.57 1.58 14.80
C THR A 269 -20.72 2.57 14.65
N ALA A 270 -21.96 2.09 14.75
CA ALA A 270 -23.14 2.89 14.54
C ALA A 270 -23.22 4.07 15.52
N LEU A 271 -23.40 5.27 14.99
CA LEU A 271 -23.57 6.51 15.74
C LEU A 271 -24.58 7.42 15.02
N ARG A 272 -24.89 8.57 15.62
CA ARG A 272 -25.79 9.54 15.02
C ARG A 272 -25.04 10.78 14.55
N ALA A 273 -25.10 11.06 13.24
CA ALA A 273 -24.48 12.22 12.61
C ALA A 273 -25.57 13.12 11.99
N ASN A 274 -25.62 14.39 12.40
CA ASN A 274 -26.63 15.37 11.92
C ASN A 274 -28.07 14.82 11.94
N GLY A 275 -28.40 14.06 12.99
CA GLY A 275 -29.72 13.46 13.19
C GLY A 275 -29.94 12.10 12.51
N ARG A 276 -29.04 11.63 11.64
CA ARG A 276 -29.12 10.35 10.92
C ARG A 276 -28.26 9.28 11.60
N ILE A 277 -28.74 8.03 11.64
CA ILE A 277 -27.93 6.90 12.12
C ILE A 277 -27.06 6.41 10.96
N VAL A 278 -25.75 6.34 11.20
CA VAL A 278 -24.75 5.96 10.22
C VAL A 278 -23.68 5.07 10.85
N LEU A 279 -22.97 4.30 10.03
CA LEU A 279 -21.83 3.51 10.45
C LEU A 279 -20.56 4.33 10.23
N ALA A 280 -19.79 4.59 11.30
CA ALA A 280 -18.70 5.55 11.25
C ALA A 280 -17.57 5.14 10.28
N ASP A 281 -17.34 3.84 10.11
CA ASP A 281 -16.29 3.25 9.30
C ASP A 281 -16.54 3.32 7.78
N VAL A 282 -17.77 3.65 7.35
CA VAL A 282 -18.12 3.74 5.92
C VAL A 282 -18.80 5.05 5.54
N ALA A 283 -19.33 5.80 6.50
CA ALA A 283 -20.03 7.05 6.23
C ALA A 283 -19.03 8.17 5.91
N ARG A 284 -19.10 8.68 4.68
CA ARG A 284 -18.24 9.76 4.17
C ARG A 284 -18.69 11.14 4.66
N LEU A 285 -17.74 12.05 4.82
CA LEU A 285 -18.01 13.43 5.26
C LEU A 285 -18.87 14.21 4.27
N ASP A 286 -18.58 14.11 2.97
CA ASP A 286 -19.31 14.78 1.88
C ASP A 286 -20.80 14.40 1.81
N GLY A 287 -21.16 13.21 2.29
CA GLY A 287 -22.55 12.76 2.39
C GLY A 287 -23.30 13.27 3.62
N LEU A 288 -22.60 13.88 4.58
CA LEU A 288 -23.12 14.23 5.91
C LEU A 288 -23.10 15.73 6.21
N VAL A 289 -22.13 16.46 5.65
CA VAL A 289 -21.94 17.89 5.89
C VAL A 289 -21.32 18.53 4.65
N SER A 290 -21.69 19.78 4.39
CA SER A 290 -21.06 20.60 3.33
C SER A 290 -19.84 21.33 3.87
N ASP A 291 -18.94 21.75 2.98
CA ASP A 291 -17.79 22.59 3.35
C ASP A 291 -18.23 23.87 4.10
N GLY A 292 -17.50 24.21 5.15
CA GLY A 292 -17.82 25.25 6.14
C GLY A 292 -18.97 24.88 7.12
N GLY A 293 -19.55 23.69 7.00
CA GLY A 293 -20.71 23.26 7.78
C GLY A 293 -20.38 22.77 9.19
N THR A 294 -21.44 22.58 10.00
CA THR A 294 -21.33 21.97 11.33
C THR A 294 -21.79 20.51 11.28
N LEU A 295 -20.92 19.61 11.74
CA LEU A 295 -21.21 18.18 11.88
C LEU A 295 -21.46 17.86 13.34
N LEU A 296 -22.70 17.54 13.70
CA LEU A 296 -23.07 17.10 15.05
C LEU A 296 -22.96 15.58 15.15
N LEU A 297 -22.10 15.09 16.05
CA LEU A 297 -21.97 13.67 16.37
C LEU A 297 -22.51 13.37 17.76
N GLU A 298 -23.39 12.38 17.83
CA GLU A 298 -24.05 11.89 19.03
C GLU A 298 -23.93 10.35 19.10
N PRO A 299 -23.94 9.76 20.31
CA PRO A 299 -23.98 8.31 20.48
C PRO A 299 -25.27 7.72 19.88
N LEU A 300 -25.24 6.41 19.59
CA LEU A 300 -26.41 5.72 19.05
C LEU A 300 -27.61 5.83 20.04
N PRO A 301 -28.77 6.34 19.58
CA PRO A 301 -29.90 6.59 20.48
C PRO A 301 -30.52 5.29 20.98
N GLY A 302 -31.06 5.33 22.19
CA GLY A 302 -31.79 4.21 22.80
C GLY A 302 -30.92 3.15 23.47
N LEU A 303 -29.59 3.34 23.48
CA LEU A 303 -28.65 2.51 24.23
C LEU A 303 -27.97 3.32 25.36
N PRO A 304 -27.62 2.70 26.50
CA PRO A 304 -26.84 3.35 27.54
C PRO A 304 -25.47 3.78 27.01
N VAL A 305 -25.09 5.03 27.24
CA VAL A 305 -23.74 5.53 26.92
C VAL A 305 -22.77 5.05 27.99
N ILE A 306 -21.66 4.44 27.57
CA ILE A 306 -20.57 4.00 28.45
C ILE A 306 -19.54 5.13 28.60
N ARG A 307 -19.11 5.72 27.48
CA ARG A 307 -18.13 6.82 27.43
C ARG A 307 -18.18 7.49 26.06
N ASP A 308 -18.28 8.81 26.02
CA ASP A 308 -18.35 9.60 24.78
C ASP A 308 -19.35 9.01 23.75
N LEU A 309 -18.87 8.47 22.63
CA LEU A 309 -19.70 7.88 21.58
C LEU A 309 -19.93 6.37 21.76
N VAL A 310 -19.29 5.74 22.75
CA VAL A 310 -19.41 4.31 23.02
C VAL A 310 -20.67 4.00 23.80
N VAL A 311 -21.51 3.13 23.24
CA VAL A 311 -22.74 2.63 23.86
C VAL A 311 -22.65 1.15 24.24
N ASP A 312 -23.50 0.73 25.18
CA ASP A 312 -23.64 -0.67 25.58
C ASP A 312 -24.48 -1.46 24.56
N THR A 313 -23.82 -2.36 23.83
CA THR A 313 -24.43 -3.24 22.82
C THR A 313 -24.69 -4.66 23.34
N SER A 314 -24.44 -4.95 24.62
CA SER A 314 -24.51 -6.30 25.19
C SER A 314 -25.88 -6.98 24.99
N ARG A 315 -26.96 -6.19 25.05
CA ARG A 315 -28.32 -6.67 24.79
C ARG A 315 -28.50 -7.14 23.34
N LEU A 316 -27.96 -6.39 22.39
CA LEU A 316 -28.02 -6.72 20.96
C LEU A 316 -27.24 -8.01 20.67
N GLU A 317 -26.02 -8.11 21.20
CA GLU A 317 -25.17 -9.28 21.00
C GLU A 317 -25.80 -10.55 21.59
N ARG A 318 -26.42 -10.45 22.77
CA ARG A 318 -27.15 -11.57 23.36
C ARG A 318 -28.31 -12.05 22.49
N GLN A 319 -29.11 -11.11 21.97
CA GLN A 319 -30.22 -11.44 21.07
C GLN A 319 -29.75 -12.04 19.76
N ARG A 320 -28.63 -11.55 19.20
CA ARG A 320 -27.99 -12.11 18.00
C ARG A 320 -27.51 -13.54 18.24
N ALA A 321 -26.87 -13.80 19.39
CA ALA A 321 -26.39 -15.13 19.74
C ALA A 321 -27.53 -16.13 20.00
N GLU A 322 -28.66 -15.67 20.53
CA GLU A 322 -29.85 -16.49 20.77
C GLU A 322 -30.69 -16.73 19.50
N ALA A 323 -30.44 -15.96 18.43
CA ALA A 323 -31.18 -16.06 17.18
C ALA A 323 -30.91 -17.41 16.49
N LYS A 324 -31.98 -18.09 16.06
CA LYS A 324 -31.89 -19.35 15.32
C LYS A 324 -31.88 -19.09 13.81
N PRO A 325 -31.15 -19.88 13.01
CA PRO A 325 -31.23 -19.81 11.56
C PRO A 325 -32.67 -19.97 11.09
N TRP A 326 -33.09 -19.10 10.16
CA TRP A 326 -34.45 -19.12 9.63
C TRP A 326 -34.71 -20.40 8.80
N MET A 327 -33.68 -20.89 8.10
CA MET A 327 -33.72 -22.13 7.33
C MET A 327 -32.86 -23.19 8.02
N ARG A 328 -33.47 -24.35 8.26
CA ARG A 328 -32.77 -25.58 8.66
C ARG A 328 -32.95 -26.57 7.53
N ALA A 329 -31.90 -26.86 6.79
CA ALA A 329 -31.93 -27.96 5.82
C ALA A 329 -32.08 -29.27 6.58
N ASP A 330 -33.00 -30.14 6.13
CA ASP A 330 -33.10 -31.50 6.64
C ASP A 330 -31.76 -32.21 6.37
N PRO A 331 -31.18 -32.95 7.33
CA PRO A 331 -29.93 -33.64 7.08
C PRO A 331 -30.10 -34.58 5.89
N ARG A 332 -29.20 -34.52 4.90
CA ARG A 332 -29.19 -35.47 3.80
C ARG A 332 -29.09 -36.88 4.41
N ALA A 333 -30.15 -37.68 4.25
CA ALA A 333 -30.08 -39.11 4.52
C ALA A 333 -29.07 -39.71 3.54
N GLY A 334 -27.97 -40.25 4.09
CA GLY A 334 -26.96 -41.00 3.35
C GLY A 334 -27.45 -42.37 2.93
#